data_AF-A0A841WHW9-F1
#
_entry.id   AF-A0A841WHW9-F1
#
_cell.length_a   1.000
_cell.length_b   1.000
_cell.length_c   1.000
_cell.angle_alpha   90.00
_cell.angle_beta   90.00
_cell.angle_gamma   90.00
#
_symmetry.space_group_name_H-M   'P 1'
#
loop_
_entity.id
_entity.type
_entity.pdbx_description
1 polymer ?
#
loop_
_entity_poly.entity_id
_entity_poly.type
_entity_poly.pdbx_seq_one_letter_code
_entity_poly.pdbx_strand_id
1 'polypeptide(L)'
;MINNTHDTDISTISISEVFMALVAGNILDDTFEPSRIGKLSRLTTTQRDLYLDNMLHPDSTVFSLGLSIKLPANLDRFIWEQAVKIVCQADDTIKTKFIFYRSEAFQFVDKNADIHFEFIDIEHN
;
A
#
# COMPACT_ATOMS: atom_id res chain seq x y z
N MET A 1 -18.33 4.43 38.40
CA MET A 1 -17.14 3.57 38.49
C MET A 1 -16.56 3.55 37.09
N ILE A 2 -15.52 4.36 36.87
CA ILE A 2 -14.94 4.60 35.54
C ILE A 2 -13.93 3.49 35.32
N ASN A 3 -14.20 2.58 34.38
CA ASN A 3 -13.26 1.52 34.05
C ASN A 3 -12.09 2.16 33.32
N ASN A 4 -10.94 2.26 33.99
CA ASN A 4 -9.65 2.51 33.36
C ASN A 4 -9.39 1.37 32.37
N THR A 5 -9.75 1.56 31.11
CA THR A 5 -9.08 0.86 30.02
C THR A 5 -7.61 1.22 30.15
N HIS A 6 -6.74 0.22 30.30
CA HIS A 6 -5.31 0.43 30.20
C HIS A 6 -5.04 1.20 28.91
N ASP A 7 -4.65 2.47 29.04
CA ASP A 7 -3.97 3.22 28.00
C ASP A 7 -2.72 2.41 27.69
N THR A 8 -2.84 1.52 26.71
CA THR A 8 -1.68 0.94 26.07
C THR A 8 -1.05 2.13 25.39
N ASP A 9 0.10 2.58 25.90
CA ASP A 9 0.86 3.66 25.28
C ASP A 9 1.24 3.21 23.87
N ILE A 10 0.39 3.56 22.90
CA ILE A 10 0.51 3.18 21.49
C ILE A 10 1.83 3.67 20.88
N SER A 11 2.53 4.62 21.53
CA SER A 11 3.86 5.07 21.11
C SER A 11 4.97 4.03 21.32
N THR A 12 4.68 2.92 22.01
CA THR A 12 5.67 1.89 22.38
C THR A 12 5.75 0.70 21.41
N ILE A 13 4.87 0.60 20.41
CA ILE A 13 4.91 -0.52 19.46
C ILE A 13 6.23 -0.49 18.69
N SER A 14 6.98 -1.58 18.80
CA SER A 14 8.28 -1.71 18.13
C SER A 14 8.11 -2.17 16.68
N ILE A 15 9.00 -1.72 15.79
CA ILE A 15 9.03 -2.17 14.39
C ILE A 15 9.23 -3.70 14.30
N SER A 16 9.97 -4.31 15.22
CA SER A 16 10.13 -5.77 15.29
C SER A 16 8.81 -6.50 15.60
N GLU A 17 7.99 -5.95 16.48
CA GLU A 17 6.68 -6.55 16.79
C GLU A 17 5.78 -6.55 15.56
N VAL A 18 5.68 -5.40 14.88
CA VAL A 18 4.88 -5.26 13.66
C VAL A 18 5.40 -6.20 12.56
N PHE A 19 6.73 -6.29 12.41
CA PHE A 19 7.37 -7.22 11.47
C PHE A 19 6.96 -8.67 11.76
N MET A 20 7.04 -9.11 13.03
CA MET A 20 6.66 -10.48 13.40
C MET A 20 5.16 -10.74 13.17
N ALA A 21 4.31 -9.76 13.44
CA ALA A 21 2.88 -9.86 13.19
C ALA A 21 2.55 -9.95 11.69
N LEU A 22 3.29 -9.25 10.81
CA LEU A 22 3.21 -9.40 9.36
C LEU A 22 3.62 -10.80 8.90
N VAL A 23 4.74 -11.33 9.41
CA VAL A 23 5.22 -12.68 9.07
C VAL A 23 4.23 -13.75 9.50
N ALA A 24 3.62 -13.58 10.68
CA ALA A 24 2.63 -14.51 11.22
C ALA A 24 1.24 -14.42 10.54
N GLY A 25 1.01 -13.41 9.68
CA GLY A 25 -0.31 -13.18 9.05
C GLY A 25 -1.37 -12.62 10.01
N ASN A 26 -0.97 -12.04 11.13
CA ASN A 26 -1.88 -11.55 12.18
C ASN A 26 -2.53 -10.19 11.87
N ILE A 27 -2.18 -9.57 10.73
CA ILE A 27 -2.61 -8.19 10.39
C ILE A 27 -3.43 -8.14 9.10
N LEU A 28 -2.96 -8.79 8.04
CA LEU A 28 -3.54 -8.70 6.69
C LEU A 28 -4.23 -9.99 6.26
N ASP A 29 -4.46 -10.94 7.17
CA ASP A 29 -4.92 -12.32 6.89
C ASP A 29 -4.06 -13.09 5.85
N ASP A 30 -2.93 -12.51 5.46
CA ASP A 30 -1.91 -13.04 4.55
C ASP A 30 -0.57 -13.12 5.28
N THR A 31 0.11 -14.27 5.17
CA THR A 31 1.48 -14.41 5.65
C THR A 31 2.47 -13.79 4.66
N PHE A 32 3.33 -12.90 5.13
CA PHE A 32 4.40 -12.32 4.31
C PHE A 32 5.73 -13.01 4.60
N GLU A 33 6.35 -13.56 3.56
CA GLU A 33 7.74 -14.06 3.65
C GLU A 33 8.66 -12.94 4.15
N PRO A 34 9.55 -13.20 5.12
CA PRO A 34 10.45 -12.17 5.66
C PRO A 34 11.26 -11.43 4.58
N SER A 35 11.63 -12.11 3.50
CA SER A 35 12.36 -11.54 2.37
C SER A 35 11.55 -10.54 1.54
N ARG A 36 10.21 -10.67 1.54
CA ARG A 36 9.25 -9.79 0.85
C ARG A 36 9.08 -8.46 1.56
N ILE A 37 9.26 -8.42 2.87
CA ILE A 37 9.11 -7.21 3.68
C ILE A 37 10.36 -6.34 3.53
N GLY A 38 10.21 -5.17 2.91
CA GLY A 38 11.21 -4.14 2.80
C GLY A 38 11.22 -3.20 4.01
N LYS A 39 11.49 -1.91 3.75
CA LYS A 39 11.49 -0.90 4.81
C LYS A 39 10.11 -0.86 5.47
N LEU A 40 10.08 -1.04 6.80
CA LEU A 40 8.89 -0.94 7.64
C LEU A 40 9.05 0.26 8.57
N SER A 41 8.06 1.15 8.59
CA SER A 41 8.09 2.36 9.42
C SER A 41 6.69 2.86 9.75
N ARG A 42 6.63 3.85 10.65
CA ARG A 42 5.43 4.67 10.83
C ARG A 42 5.16 5.54 9.60
N LEU A 43 3.94 6.04 9.49
CA LEU A 43 3.56 7.04 8.50
C LEU A 43 4.06 8.42 8.93
N THR A 44 4.37 9.29 7.96
CA THR A 44 4.48 10.73 8.27
C THR A 44 3.12 11.27 8.72
N THR A 45 3.10 12.42 9.40
CA THR A 45 1.84 13.05 9.85
C THR A 45 0.84 13.18 8.70
N THR A 46 1.26 13.70 7.56
CA THR A 46 0.40 13.86 6.38
C THR A 46 -0.08 12.51 5.83
N GLN A 47 0.81 11.52 5.69
CA GLN A 47 0.39 10.18 5.23
C GLN A 47 -0.63 9.56 6.17
N ARG A 48 -0.43 9.70 7.49
CA ARG A 48 -1.32 9.15 8.52
C ARG A 48 -2.70 9.80 8.45
N ASP A 49 -2.76 11.13 8.33
CA ASP A 49 -4.03 11.85 8.31
C ASP A 49 -4.84 11.49 7.05
N LEU A 50 -4.18 11.37 5.88
CA LEU A 50 -4.81 10.87 4.65
C LEU A 50 -5.32 9.43 4.78
N TYR A 51 -4.51 8.54 5.38
CA TYR A 51 -4.88 7.15 5.58
C TYR A 51 -6.10 7.00 6.51
N LEU A 52 -6.12 7.75 7.63
CA LEU A 52 -7.23 7.73 8.57
C LEU A 52 -8.52 8.29 7.96
N ASP A 53 -8.43 9.36 7.18
CA ASP A 53 -9.59 9.91 6.46
C ASP A 53 -10.15 8.88 5.44
N ASN A 54 -9.26 8.21 4.69
CA ASN A 54 -9.65 7.14 3.78
C ASN A 54 -10.31 5.94 4.50
N MET A 55 -9.87 5.60 5.73
CA MET A 55 -10.51 4.56 6.53
C MET A 55 -11.93 4.94 6.99
N LEU A 56 -12.19 6.22 7.24
CA LEU A 56 -13.52 6.73 7.61
C LEU A 56 -14.46 6.82 6.40
N HIS A 57 -13.90 7.01 5.20
CA HIS A 57 -14.64 7.21 3.96
C HIS A 57 -14.13 6.27 2.84
N PRO A 58 -14.27 4.94 2.99
CA PRO A 58 -13.63 3.96 2.10
C PRO A 58 -14.17 4.00 0.65
N ASP A 59 -15.39 4.48 0.45
CA ASP A 59 -16.00 4.62 -0.88
C ASP A 59 -15.59 5.92 -1.59
N SER A 60 -14.84 6.80 -0.91
CA SER A 60 -14.36 8.05 -1.48
C SER A 60 -13.14 7.83 -2.38
N THR A 61 -13.13 8.49 -3.53
CA THR A 61 -11.98 8.53 -4.44
C THR A 61 -11.19 9.84 -4.33
N VAL A 62 -11.40 10.63 -3.28
CA VAL A 62 -10.82 11.99 -3.15
C VAL A 62 -9.29 12.01 -3.18
N PHE A 63 -8.65 10.91 -2.74
CA PHE A 63 -7.20 10.75 -2.77
C PHE A 63 -6.70 9.87 -3.93
N SER A 64 -7.59 9.42 -4.81
CA SER A 64 -7.20 8.70 -6.03
C SER A 64 -6.66 9.68 -7.07
N LEU A 65 -5.49 9.38 -7.63
CA LEU A 65 -4.91 10.12 -8.73
C LEU A 65 -5.02 9.32 -10.02
N GLY A 66 -5.75 9.87 -10.99
CA GLY A 66 -5.87 9.32 -12.34
C GLY A 66 -5.12 10.20 -13.35
N LEU A 67 -4.41 9.57 -14.28
CA LEU A 67 -3.75 10.24 -15.40
C LEU A 67 -4.09 9.53 -16.70
N SER A 68 -4.40 10.29 -17.75
CA SER A 68 -4.56 9.79 -19.10
C SER A 68 -3.58 10.49 -20.02
N ILE A 69 -2.90 9.72 -20.87
CA ILE A 69 -1.92 10.21 -21.82
C ILE A 69 -2.27 9.64 -23.20
N LYS A 70 -2.45 10.52 -24.18
CA LYS A 70 -2.56 10.12 -25.59
C LYS A 70 -1.16 9.92 -26.17
N LEU A 71 -0.83 8.68 -26.51
CA LEU A 71 0.46 8.36 -27.13
C LEU A 71 0.37 8.57 -28.66
N PRO A 72 1.35 9.24 -29.29
CA PRO A 72 1.29 9.61 -30.70
C PRO A 72 1.70 8.49 -31.68
N ALA A 73 2.03 7.29 -31.18
CA ALA A 73 2.63 6.22 -31.96
C ALA A 73 1.91 4.88 -31.78
N ASN A 74 2.02 4.02 -32.79
CA ASN A 74 1.65 2.61 -32.69
C ASN A 74 2.62 1.95 -31.70
N LEU A 75 2.08 1.57 -30.55
CA LEU A 75 2.84 0.99 -29.46
C LEU A 75 2.50 -0.48 -29.35
N ASP A 76 3.52 -1.33 -29.36
CA ASP A 76 3.33 -2.73 -29.00
C ASP A 76 2.89 -2.80 -27.53
N ARG A 77 1.69 -3.32 -27.31
CA ARG A 77 1.08 -3.42 -25.98
C ARG A 77 1.98 -4.17 -25.00
N PHE A 78 2.57 -5.29 -25.42
CA PHE A 78 3.36 -6.13 -24.53
C PHE A 78 4.66 -5.42 -24.15
N ILE A 79 5.31 -4.74 -25.10
CA ILE A 79 6.50 -3.93 -24.83
C ILE A 79 6.17 -2.79 -23.86
N TRP A 80 5.04 -2.11 -24.05
CA TRP A 80 4.60 -1.04 -23.16
C TRP A 80 4.35 -1.53 -21.74
N GLU A 81 3.61 -2.63 -21.60
CA GLU A 81 3.32 -3.23 -20.30
C GLU A 81 4.60 -3.57 -19.54
N GLN A 82 5.59 -4.17 -20.23
CA GLN A 82 6.89 -4.44 -19.63
C GLN A 82 7.65 -3.17 -19.24
N ALA A 83 7.62 -2.14 -20.08
CA ALA A 83 8.28 -0.86 -19.79
C ALA A 83 7.69 -0.20 -18.54
N VAL A 84 6.36 -0.14 -18.43
CA VAL A 84 5.69 0.40 -17.23
C VAL A 84 6.00 -0.47 -16.01
N LYS A 85 5.98 -1.80 -16.15
CA LYS A 85 6.32 -2.73 -15.07
C LYS A 85 7.73 -2.46 -14.54
N ILE A 86 8.73 -2.28 -15.40
CA ILE A 86 10.11 -1.98 -14.99
C ILE A 86 10.19 -0.68 -14.18
N VAL A 87 9.53 0.40 -14.64
CA VAL A 87 9.53 1.69 -13.94
C VAL A 87 8.87 1.56 -12.57
N CYS A 88 7.70 0.92 -12.51
CA CYS A 88 6.96 0.77 -11.27
C CYS A 88 7.68 -0.13 -10.25
N GLN A 89 8.39 -1.17 -10.71
CA GLN A 89 9.16 -2.05 -9.82
C GLN A 89 10.40 -1.38 -9.24
N ALA A 90 10.93 -0.35 -9.91
CA ALA A 90 12.09 0.41 -9.44
C ALA A 90 11.77 1.34 -8.25
N ASP A 91 10.51 1.74 -8.06
CA ASP A 91 10.12 2.70 -7.02
C ASP A 91 9.44 2.02 -5.82
N ASP A 92 10.02 2.18 -4.63
CA ASP A 92 9.51 1.62 -3.38
C ASP A 92 8.15 2.21 -2.96
N THR A 93 7.84 3.44 -3.37
CA THR A 93 6.57 4.10 -3.06
C THR A 93 5.39 3.37 -3.70
N ILE A 94 5.53 2.91 -4.94
CA ILE A 94 4.48 2.17 -5.67
C ILE A 94 4.22 0.81 -5.02
N LYS A 95 5.27 0.22 -4.44
CA LYS A 95 5.23 -1.07 -3.76
C LYS A 95 4.84 -0.96 -2.28
N THR A 96 4.55 0.24 -1.79
CA THR A 96 4.25 0.46 -0.36
C THR A 96 2.81 0.05 -0.03
N LYS A 97 2.65 -0.74 1.02
CA LYS A 97 1.37 -1.11 1.62
C LYS A 97 1.22 -0.45 2.98
N PHE A 98 -0.03 -0.17 3.33
CA PHE A 98 -0.41 0.38 4.64
C PHE A 98 -1.09 -0.70 5.47
N ILE A 99 -0.81 -0.69 6.77
CA ILE A 99 -1.41 -1.60 7.74
C ILE A 99 -1.85 -0.82 8.97
N PHE A 100 -2.89 -1.32 9.63
CA PHE A 100 -3.36 -0.81 10.90
C PHE A 100 -3.19 -1.89 11.96
N TYR A 101 -2.35 -1.64 12.95
CA TYR A 101 -2.02 -2.60 14.00
C TYR A 101 -2.10 -1.93 15.37
N ARG A 102 -2.95 -2.48 16.26
CA ARG A 102 -3.16 -1.98 17.62
C ARG A 102 -3.38 -0.45 17.68
N SER A 103 -4.27 0.04 16.81
CA SER A 103 -4.64 1.46 16.72
C SER A 103 -3.55 2.40 16.18
N GLU A 104 -2.48 1.88 15.59
CA GLU A 104 -1.45 2.66 14.92
C GLU A 104 -1.27 2.23 13.46
N ALA A 105 -1.08 3.20 12.57
CA ALA A 105 -0.82 2.96 11.15
C ALA A 105 0.69 2.80 10.88
N PHE A 106 1.04 1.76 10.13
CA PHE A 106 2.40 1.52 9.63
C PHE A 106 2.38 1.35 8.12
N GLN A 107 3.55 1.54 7.51
CA GLN A 107 3.78 1.31 6.10
C GLN A 107 4.97 0.38 5.91
N PHE A 108 4.88 -0.49 4.91
CA PHE A 108 6.01 -1.30 4.50
C PHE A 108 6.10 -1.44 2.99
N VAL A 109 7.33 -1.58 2.48
CA VAL A 109 7.57 -1.91 1.08
C VAL A 109 7.35 -3.39 0.87
N ASP A 110 6.39 -3.77 0.02
CA ASP A 110 6.19 -5.13 -0.44
C ASP A 110 7.04 -5.37 -1.69
N LYS A 111 8.21 -6.00 -1.53
CA LYS A 111 9.16 -6.23 -2.63
C LYS A 111 8.61 -7.11 -3.76
N ASN A 112 7.50 -7.80 -3.52
CA ASN A 112 6.83 -8.64 -4.53
C ASN A 112 5.47 -8.06 -4.94
N ALA A 113 5.21 -6.76 -4.70
CA ALA A 113 3.99 -6.12 -5.17
C ALA A 113 3.94 -6.19 -6.71
N ASP A 114 2.89 -6.79 -7.25
CA ASP A 114 2.66 -6.81 -8.69
C ASP A 114 1.80 -5.62 -9.12
N ILE A 115 1.91 -5.25 -10.39
CA ILE A 115 1.12 -4.15 -10.96
C ILE A 115 0.03 -4.74 -11.84
N HIS A 116 -1.20 -4.29 -11.60
CA HIS A 116 -2.33 -4.69 -12.41
C HIS A 116 -2.35 -3.89 -13.71
N PHE A 117 -2.48 -4.60 -14.83
CA PHE A 117 -2.66 -4.02 -16.15
C PHE A 117 -3.94 -4.53 -16.78
N GLU A 118 -4.75 -3.61 -17.29
CA GLU A 118 -5.94 -3.91 -18.08
C GLU A 118 -5.78 -3.32 -19.48
N PHE A 119 -6.14 -4.11 -20.49
CA PHE A 119 -6.22 -3.63 -21.87
C PHE A 119 -7.67 -3.63 -22.30
N ILE A 120 -8.12 -2.46 -22.73
CA ILE A 120 -9.48 -2.24 -23.21
C ILE A 120 -9.35 -1.85 -24.68
N ASP A 121 -9.89 -2.70 -25.56
CA ASP A 121 -10.09 -2.35 -26.95
C ASP A 121 -11.38 -1.53 -27.08
N ILE A 122 -11.27 -0.35 -27.67
CA ILE A 122 -12.38 0.60 -27.81
C ILE A 122 -12.99 0.49 -29.23
N GLU A 123 -12.43 -0.34 -30.10
CA GLU A 123 -13.11 -0.71 -31.35
C GLU A 123 -14.30 -1.61 -31.01
N HIS A 124 -15.49 -1.29 -31.55
CA HIS A 124 -16.84 -1.85 -31.30
C HIS A 124 -17.75 -1.05 -30.34
N ASN A 125 -17.96 0.24 -30.64
CA ASN A 125 -19.20 0.95 -30.28
C ASN A 125 -19.77 1.64 -31.52
#